data_AF-A0A498FF88-F1
#
_entry.id   AF-A0A498FF88-F1
#
_cell.length_a   1.000
_cell.length_b   1.000
_cell.length_c   1.000
_cell.angle_alpha   90.00
_cell.angle_beta   90.00
_cell.angle_gamma   90.00
#
_symmetry.space_group_name_H-M   'P 1'
#
loop_
_entity.id
_entity.type
_entity.pdbx_description
1 polymer ?
#
loop_
_entity_poly.entity_id
_entity_poly.type
_entity_poly.pdbx_seq_one_letter_code
_entity_poly.pdbx_strand_id
1 'polypeptide(L)'
;MTTRIMADDTLVRIGHCSPDAPNVDVSVDGDIAFEDVAFETISDYAELSAGRHEVAITPHGEDDAVLETTLELEENTNYSVLATGMVDDDLQATVLTDDPGVIAADQAHVRFVHCSPDAPAVDIRVADDGPMLFENVSFRTASEYAPVDAGAYDIEAVPTGTDEVTLSLPDTPFEGGAAVSAIAVGRVADDSLTVILAEDARAAVPAEDD
;
A
#
# COMPACT_ATOMS: atom_id res chain seq x y z
N MET A 1 9.92 0.10 31.59
CA MET A 1 8.65 0.84 31.44
C MET A 1 7.78 -0.06 30.60
N THR A 2 6.75 -0.66 31.18
CA THR A 2 5.83 -1.55 30.47
C THR A 2 4.92 -0.65 29.63
N THR A 3 5.09 -0.66 28.31
CA THR A 3 4.08 -0.11 27.40
C THR A 3 2.79 -0.84 27.71
N ARG A 4 1.83 -0.11 28.28
CA ARG A 4 0.48 -0.61 28.45
C ARG A 4 -0.13 -0.53 27.07
N ILE A 5 -0.16 -1.66 26.36
CA ILE A 5 -1.05 -1.82 25.22
C ILE A 5 -2.45 -1.51 25.75
N MET A 6 -3.02 -0.38 25.35
CA MET A 6 -4.44 -0.12 25.58
C MET A 6 -5.16 -0.97 24.53
N ALA A 7 -6.23 -1.64 24.93
CA ALA A 7 -6.81 -2.74 24.15
C ALA A 7 -7.60 -2.28 22.89
N ASP A 8 -7.46 -1.01 22.50
CA ASP A 8 -8.32 -0.32 21.53
C ASP A 8 -7.53 0.38 20.40
N ASP A 9 -6.21 0.11 20.27
CA ASP A 9 -5.35 0.74 19.27
C ASP A 9 -5.31 -0.08 17.96
N THR A 10 -5.16 0.61 16.83
CA THR A 10 -5.03 0.09 15.46
C THR A 10 -3.73 0.62 14.86
N LEU A 11 -3.13 -0.12 13.91
CA LEU A 11 -1.98 0.37 13.16
C LEU A 11 -2.43 0.96 11.83
N VAL A 12 -1.96 2.16 11.53
CA VAL A 12 -2.23 2.85 10.27
C VAL A 12 -0.92 3.30 9.66
N ARG A 13 -0.72 3.05 8.37
CA ARG A 13 0.28 3.73 7.56
C ARG A 13 -0.41 4.51 6.43
N ILE A 14 0.25 5.57 5.98
CA ILE A 14 -0.20 6.33 4.83
C ILE A 14 0.70 6.07 3.61
N GLY A 15 0.18 6.34 2.43
CA GLY A 15 0.97 6.35 1.20
C GLY A 15 0.57 7.49 0.27
N HIS A 16 1.56 8.21 -0.25
CA HIS A 16 1.35 9.21 -1.27
C HIS A 16 1.45 8.58 -2.66
N CYS A 17 0.31 8.24 -3.25
CA CYS A 17 0.22 7.53 -4.54
C CYS A 17 -0.44 8.36 -5.66
N SER A 18 -0.71 9.64 -5.42
CA SER A 18 -1.20 10.57 -6.44
C SER A 18 -0.03 11.14 -7.26
N PRO A 19 0.05 10.92 -8.58
CA PRO A 19 1.25 11.26 -9.36
C PRO A 19 1.36 12.75 -9.75
N ASP A 20 0.28 13.53 -9.63
CA ASP A 20 0.27 14.97 -9.92
C ASP A 20 0.22 15.86 -8.69
N ALA A 21 -0.01 15.28 -7.50
CA ALA A 21 0.09 16.03 -6.26
C ALA A 21 1.55 16.40 -5.96
N PRO A 22 1.82 17.64 -5.51
CA PRO A 22 3.11 18.01 -4.96
C PRO A 22 3.35 17.28 -3.63
N ASN A 23 4.49 17.52 -2.97
CA ASN A 23 4.65 17.08 -1.59
C ASN A 23 3.48 17.59 -0.72
N VAL A 24 3.04 16.78 0.23
CA VAL A 24 1.86 17.07 1.06
C VAL A 24 2.16 16.95 2.54
N ASP A 25 1.41 17.72 3.32
CA ASP A 25 1.23 17.53 4.75
C ASP A 25 -0.03 16.71 4.98
N VAL A 26 0.02 15.77 5.93
CA VAL A 26 -1.10 14.94 6.33
C VAL A 26 -1.44 15.24 7.78
N SER A 27 -2.68 15.65 8.02
CA SER A 27 -3.20 15.91 9.36
C SER A 27 -4.26 14.89 9.74
N VAL A 28 -4.31 14.57 11.04
CA VAL A 28 -5.28 13.67 11.66
C VAL A 28 -5.90 14.42 12.85
N ASP A 29 -7.23 14.52 12.86
CA ASP A 29 -8.03 15.25 13.86
C ASP A 29 -7.59 16.71 14.07
N GLY A 30 -7.06 17.33 13.02
CA GLY A 30 -6.60 18.71 12.99
C GLY A 30 -5.14 18.92 13.41
N ASP A 31 -4.44 17.88 13.87
CA ASP A 31 -3.02 17.92 14.18
C ASP A 31 -2.20 17.36 13.00
N ILE A 32 -1.09 18.01 12.63
CA ILE A 32 -0.22 17.52 11.56
C ILE A 32 0.51 16.25 12.05
N ALA A 33 0.32 15.14 11.33
CA ALA A 33 0.94 13.85 11.60
C ALA A 33 2.21 13.63 10.76
N PHE A 34 2.20 14.07 9.50
CA PHE A 34 3.35 14.01 8.60
C PHE A 34 3.47 15.30 7.81
N GLU A 35 4.71 15.76 7.62
CA GLU A 35 5.03 16.97 6.85
C GLU A 35 5.91 16.62 5.64
N ASP A 36 5.75 17.37 4.55
CA ASP A 36 6.58 17.31 3.34
C ASP A 36 6.70 15.88 2.76
N VAL A 37 5.60 15.13 2.79
CA VAL A 37 5.54 13.76 2.28
C VAL A 37 5.58 13.81 0.75
N ALA A 38 6.64 13.28 0.16
CA ALA A 38 6.80 13.24 -1.29
C ALA A 38 5.96 12.12 -1.94
N PHE A 39 5.65 12.28 -3.23
CA PHE A 39 5.14 11.18 -4.06
C PHE A 39 6.04 9.94 -3.95
N GLU A 40 5.41 8.76 -4.00
CA GLU A 40 6.04 7.43 -3.80
C GLU A 40 6.43 7.10 -2.35
N THR A 41 6.14 7.99 -1.39
CA THR A 41 6.42 7.72 0.02
C THR A 41 5.31 6.88 0.64
N ILE A 42 5.69 5.75 1.24
CA ILE A 42 4.88 4.97 2.17
C ILE A 42 5.46 5.14 3.56
N SER A 43 4.64 5.53 4.54
CA SER A 43 5.11 5.72 5.91
C SER A 43 5.31 4.37 6.62
N ASP A 44 6.05 4.39 7.72
CA ASP A 44 5.93 3.35 8.73
C ASP A 44 4.50 3.33 9.31
N TYR A 45 4.13 2.21 9.94
CA TYR A 45 2.89 2.15 10.71
C TYR A 45 3.00 2.97 12.00
N ALA A 46 1.95 3.72 12.29
CA ALA A 46 1.74 4.43 13.53
C ALA A 46 0.50 3.88 14.25
N GLU A 47 0.52 3.93 15.58
CA GLU A 47 -0.64 3.60 16.41
C GLU A 47 -1.64 4.75 16.37
N LEU A 48 -2.91 4.43 16.11
CA LEU A 48 -4.03 5.35 16.24
C LEU A 48 -5.14 4.64 17.03
N SER A 49 -5.97 5.39 17.74
CA SER A 49 -7.12 4.78 18.42
C SER A 49 -8.12 4.24 17.39
N ALA A 50 -8.85 3.18 17.73
CA ALA A 50 -10.02 2.81 16.94
C ALA A 50 -11.11 3.89 17.01
N GLY A 51 -11.90 3.98 15.94
CA GLY A 51 -13.00 4.92 15.83
C GLY A 51 -12.88 5.86 14.63
N ARG A 52 -13.55 7.01 14.74
CA ARG A 52 -13.68 7.99 13.67
C ARG A 52 -12.55 9.02 13.75
N HIS A 53 -11.79 9.15 12.67
CA HIS A 53 -10.73 10.14 12.54
C HIS A 53 -10.95 11.02 11.31
N GLU A 54 -10.78 12.34 11.47
CA GLU A 54 -10.79 13.29 10.35
C GLU A 54 -9.37 13.39 9.79
N VAL A 55 -9.22 13.17 8.49
CA VAL A 55 -7.91 13.23 7.82
C VAL A 55 -7.98 14.27 6.71
N ALA A 56 -7.00 15.16 6.69
CA ALA A 56 -6.83 16.12 5.60
C ALA A 56 -5.41 16.02 5.00
N ILE A 57 -5.35 16.10 3.68
CA ILE A 57 -4.13 16.17 2.88
C ILE A 57 -4.06 17.56 2.27
N THR A 58 -2.98 18.27 2.58
CA THR A 58 -2.75 19.66 2.16
C THR A 58 -1.42 19.73 1.42
N PRO A 59 -1.31 20.39 0.26
CA PRO A 59 -0.02 20.63 -0.37
C PRO A 59 0.95 21.31 0.61
N HIS A 60 2.18 20.84 0.68
CA HIS A 60 3.16 21.31 1.66
C HIS A 60 3.40 22.82 1.52
N GLY A 61 3.24 23.55 2.62
CA GLY A 61 3.38 25.01 2.64
C GLY A 61 2.18 25.81 2.13
N GLU A 62 1.07 25.14 1.78
CA GLU A 62 -0.22 25.77 1.48
C GLU A 62 -1.19 25.62 2.67
N ASP A 63 -2.28 26.39 2.66
CA ASP A 63 -3.30 26.37 3.73
C ASP A 63 -4.53 25.51 3.39
N ASP A 64 -4.86 25.38 2.10
CA ASP A 64 -6.10 24.73 1.64
C ASP A 64 -5.88 23.24 1.34
N ALA A 65 -6.66 22.37 1.98
CA ALA A 65 -6.61 20.94 1.76
C ALA A 65 -7.08 20.56 0.34
N VAL A 66 -6.37 19.62 -0.30
CA VAL A 66 -6.77 19.02 -1.59
C VAL A 66 -7.64 17.77 -1.40
N LEU A 67 -7.61 17.18 -0.20
CA LEU A 67 -8.48 16.09 0.20
C LEU A 67 -8.82 16.22 1.68
N GLU A 68 -10.10 16.15 1.99
CA GLU A 68 -10.61 15.96 3.35
C GLU A 68 -11.47 14.70 3.37
N THR A 69 -11.21 13.81 4.32
CA THR A 69 -11.96 12.55 4.45
C THR A 69 -12.12 12.16 5.91
N THR A 70 -12.96 11.18 6.15
CA THR A 70 -13.10 10.54 7.45
C THR A 70 -12.71 9.07 7.32
N LEU A 71 -11.82 8.62 8.19
CA LEU A 71 -11.50 7.20 8.37
C LEU A 71 -12.35 6.63 9.52
N GLU A 72 -12.90 5.44 9.30
CA GLU A 72 -13.53 4.63 10.35
C GLU A 72 -12.64 3.42 10.58
N LEU A 73 -11.96 3.41 11.73
CA LEU A 73 -10.96 2.40 12.05
C LEU A 73 -11.48 1.43 13.11
N GLU A 74 -11.24 0.15 12.87
CA GLU A 74 -11.61 -0.93 13.79
C GLU A 74 -10.43 -1.30 14.70
N GLU A 75 -10.74 -1.70 15.93
CA GLU A 75 -9.75 -2.22 16.88
C GLU A 75 -9.06 -3.46 16.31
N ASN A 76 -7.75 -3.61 16.56
CA ASN A 76 -6.96 -4.77 16.14
C ASN A 76 -6.91 -5.03 14.63
N THR A 77 -7.24 -4.03 13.80
CA THR A 77 -7.08 -4.07 12.35
C THR A 77 -5.89 -3.20 11.95
N ASN A 78 -5.08 -3.63 10.99
CA ASN A 78 -4.03 -2.81 10.40
C ASN A 78 -4.53 -2.19 9.09
N TYR A 79 -4.18 -0.94 8.81
CA TYR A 79 -4.64 -0.22 7.64
C TYR A 79 -3.50 0.40 6.83
N SER A 80 -3.61 0.29 5.50
CA SER A 80 -2.88 1.10 4.53
C SER A 80 -3.82 2.12 3.91
N VAL A 81 -3.57 3.40 4.13
CA VAL A 81 -4.38 4.52 3.62
C VAL A 81 -3.60 5.24 2.53
N LEU A 82 -3.95 4.99 1.27
CA LEU A 82 -3.21 5.49 0.12
C LEU A 82 -3.97 6.66 -0.53
N ALA A 83 -3.34 7.82 -0.67
CA ALA A 83 -3.87 8.92 -1.47
C ALA A 83 -3.70 8.56 -2.95
N THR A 84 -4.81 8.33 -3.68
CA THR A 84 -4.82 7.81 -5.06
C THR A 84 -5.71 8.64 -5.96
N GLY A 85 -5.38 8.71 -7.25
CA GLY A 85 -6.06 9.58 -8.21
C GLY A 85 -5.31 10.86 -8.48
N MET A 86 -5.98 11.78 -9.16
CA MET A 86 -5.40 13.06 -9.58
C MET A 86 -6.02 14.22 -8.80
N VAL A 87 -5.23 15.22 -8.40
CA VAL A 87 -5.67 16.35 -7.54
C VAL A 87 -6.91 17.05 -8.09
N ASP A 88 -6.91 17.36 -9.39
CA ASP A 88 -7.97 18.13 -10.06
C ASP A 88 -9.08 17.25 -10.69
N ASP A 89 -9.09 15.94 -10.44
CA ASP A 89 -10.06 15.01 -11.01
C ASP A 89 -10.77 14.19 -9.93
N ASP A 90 -10.07 13.20 -9.35
CA ASP A 90 -10.69 12.16 -8.56
C ASP A 90 -9.87 11.71 -7.33
N LEU A 91 -8.97 12.58 -6.84
CA LEU A 91 -8.18 12.31 -5.63
C LEU A 91 -9.05 11.84 -4.46
N GLN A 92 -8.68 10.69 -3.90
CA GLN A 92 -9.35 10.11 -2.72
C GLN A 92 -8.39 9.23 -1.92
N ALA A 93 -8.77 8.96 -0.66
CA ALA A 93 -8.14 7.94 0.16
C ALA A 93 -8.66 6.55 -0.26
N THR A 94 -7.76 5.68 -0.72
CA THR A 94 -7.98 4.25 -0.88
C THR A 94 -7.54 3.56 0.41
N VAL A 95 -8.50 3.02 1.15
CA VAL A 95 -8.27 2.39 2.46
C VAL A 95 -8.27 0.88 2.29
N LEU A 96 -7.17 0.23 2.67
CA LEU A 96 -6.99 -1.21 2.61
C LEU A 96 -6.76 -1.76 4.02
N THR A 97 -7.30 -2.94 4.29
CA THR A 97 -6.97 -3.70 5.50
C THR A 97 -5.78 -4.61 5.25
N ASP A 98 -4.88 -4.66 6.21
CA ASP A 98 -3.63 -5.41 6.12
C ASP A 98 -3.72 -6.64 7.03
N ASP A 99 -4.18 -7.75 6.44
CA ASP A 99 -4.23 -9.05 7.09
C ASP A 99 -3.51 -10.10 6.22
N PRO A 100 -2.17 -10.17 6.32
CA PRO A 100 -1.42 -11.20 5.62
C PRO A 100 -1.60 -12.59 6.27
N GLY A 101 -2.26 -12.71 7.43
CA GLY A 101 -2.34 -13.98 8.16
C GLY A 101 -0.99 -14.49 8.70
N VAL A 102 -0.91 -15.79 8.93
CA VAL A 102 0.31 -16.46 9.45
C VAL A 102 1.21 -16.87 8.31
N ILE A 103 2.48 -16.48 8.39
CA ILE A 103 3.47 -16.65 7.32
C ILE A 103 4.54 -17.63 7.78
N ALA A 104 4.79 -18.67 6.98
CA ALA A 104 5.85 -19.64 7.25
C ALA A 104 7.23 -19.01 7.07
N ALA A 105 8.24 -19.53 7.77
CA ALA A 105 9.60 -18.96 7.74
C ALA A 105 10.29 -19.07 6.37
N ASP A 106 9.83 -19.97 5.50
CA ASP A 106 10.32 -20.20 4.14
C ASP A 106 9.41 -19.61 3.05
N GLN A 107 8.40 -18.82 3.43
CA GLN A 107 7.47 -18.16 2.51
C GLN A 107 7.39 -16.67 2.79
N ALA A 108 7.05 -15.88 1.79
CA ALA A 108 6.52 -14.54 1.96
C ALA A 108 5.04 -14.53 1.58
N HIS A 109 4.24 -13.66 2.18
CA HIS A 109 2.90 -13.35 1.67
C HIS A 109 2.95 -12.03 0.92
N VAL A 110 2.59 -12.06 -0.35
CA VAL A 110 2.66 -10.90 -1.23
C VAL A 110 1.26 -10.50 -1.67
N ARG A 111 1.00 -9.21 -1.84
CA ARG A 111 -0.17 -8.70 -2.57
C ARG A 111 0.24 -7.59 -3.53
N PHE A 112 -0.57 -7.37 -4.55
CA PHE A 112 -0.41 -6.24 -5.47
C PHE A 112 -1.48 -5.19 -5.20
N VAL A 113 -1.10 -3.91 -5.20
CA VAL A 113 -2.01 -2.77 -5.04
C VAL A 113 -1.86 -1.86 -6.24
N HIS A 114 -2.96 -1.61 -6.96
CA HIS A 114 -2.94 -0.79 -8.16
C HIS A 114 -3.34 0.66 -7.86
N CYS A 115 -2.37 1.57 -7.88
CA CYS A 115 -2.58 3.01 -7.64
C CYS A 115 -2.34 3.89 -8.86
N SER A 116 -1.94 3.35 -10.02
CA SER A 116 -1.86 4.12 -11.26
C SER A 116 -3.27 4.49 -11.79
N PRO A 117 -3.59 5.78 -12.01
CA PRO A 117 -4.95 6.22 -12.35
C PRO A 117 -5.33 6.02 -13.82
N ASP A 118 -4.35 5.85 -14.72
CA ASP A 118 -4.57 5.75 -16.16
C ASP A 118 -4.13 4.41 -16.79
N ALA A 119 -3.51 3.53 -15.99
CA ALA A 119 -3.28 2.16 -16.41
C ALA A 119 -4.59 1.33 -16.36
N PRO A 120 -4.81 0.44 -17.35
CA PRO A 120 -5.90 -0.53 -17.29
C PRO A 120 -5.66 -1.54 -16.15
N ALA A 121 -6.65 -2.40 -15.87
CA ALA A 121 -6.43 -3.55 -14.99
C ALA A 121 -5.24 -4.38 -15.47
N VAL A 122 -4.46 -4.92 -14.53
CA VAL A 122 -3.24 -5.67 -14.81
C VAL A 122 -3.27 -7.07 -14.23
N ASP A 123 -2.57 -7.97 -14.91
CA ASP A 123 -2.19 -9.27 -14.41
C ASP A 123 -0.71 -9.22 -13.98
N ILE A 124 -0.40 -9.85 -12.85
CA ILE A 124 0.94 -9.90 -12.24
C ILE A 124 1.43 -11.34 -12.28
N ARG A 125 2.58 -11.56 -12.91
CA ARG A 125 3.16 -12.88 -13.11
C ARG A 125 4.66 -12.89 -12.87
N VAL A 126 5.21 -14.07 -12.65
CA VAL A 126 6.64 -14.30 -12.78
C VAL A 126 6.99 -14.34 -14.27
N ALA A 127 8.10 -13.71 -14.66
CA ALA A 127 8.59 -13.64 -16.04
C ALA A 127 8.89 -15.04 -16.64
N ASP A 128 9.25 -15.07 -17.92
CA ASP A 128 9.62 -16.30 -18.66
C ASP A 128 8.56 -17.41 -18.61
N ASP A 129 7.29 -17.05 -18.84
CA ASP A 129 6.12 -17.95 -18.75
C ASP A 129 5.96 -18.60 -17.35
N GLY A 130 6.43 -17.91 -16.31
CA GLY A 130 6.26 -18.28 -14.92
C GLY A 130 4.79 -18.23 -14.45
N PRO A 131 4.52 -18.65 -13.20
CA PRO A 131 3.16 -18.66 -12.67
C PRO A 131 2.54 -17.26 -12.62
N MET A 132 1.24 -17.22 -12.89
CA MET A 132 0.40 -16.07 -12.59
C MET A 132 0.22 -15.95 -11.07
N LEU A 133 0.46 -14.76 -10.53
CA LEU A 133 0.27 -14.46 -9.10
C LEU A 133 -1.10 -13.83 -8.86
N PHE A 134 -1.44 -12.80 -9.65
CA PHE A 134 -2.68 -12.04 -9.50
C PHE A 134 -3.26 -11.71 -10.87
N GLU A 135 -4.58 -11.79 -11.03
CA GLU A 135 -5.27 -11.50 -12.29
C GLU A 135 -6.24 -10.33 -12.11
N ASN A 136 -6.34 -9.49 -13.14
CA ASN A 136 -7.34 -8.43 -13.27
C ASN A 136 -7.42 -7.51 -12.04
N VAL A 137 -6.27 -7.08 -11.52
CA VAL A 137 -6.21 -6.10 -10.44
C VAL A 137 -6.45 -4.71 -11.05
N SER A 138 -7.58 -4.10 -10.73
CA SER A 138 -7.97 -2.78 -11.26
C SER A 138 -7.48 -1.64 -10.37
N PHE A 139 -7.42 -0.42 -10.93
CA PHE A 139 -7.14 0.80 -10.17
C PHE A 139 -7.96 0.91 -8.87
N ARG A 140 -7.30 1.32 -7.78
CA ARG A 140 -7.80 1.40 -6.39
C ARG A 140 -8.22 0.08 -5.77
N THR A 141 -7.75 -1.04 -6.31
CA THR A 141 -7.95 -2.35 -5.70
C THR A 141 -6.62 -2.98 -5.32
N ALA A 142 -6.70 -3.90 -4.37
CA ALA A 142 -5.61 -4.78 -4.00
C ALA A 142 -6.03 -6.22 -4.30
N SER A 143 -5.07 -7.06 -4.67
CA SER A 143 -5.27 -8.51 -4.64
C SER A 143 -5.41 -8.99 -3.20
N GLU A 144 -5.91 -10.21 -3.02
CA GLU A 144 -5.66 -10.94 -1.78
C GLU A 144 -4.16 -11.23 -1.62
N TYR A 145 -3.72 -11.46 -0.38
CA TYR A 145 -2.37 -11.94 -0.13
C TYR A 145 -2.22 -13.37 -0.64
N ALA A 146 -1.15 -13.63 -1.38
CA ALA A 146 -0.78 -14.96 -1.86
C ALA A 146 0.56 -15.38 -1.26
N PRO A 147 0.69 -16.64 -0.80
CA PRO A 147 1.98 -17.18 -0.39
C PRO A 147 2.87 -17.41 -1.60
N VAL A 148 4.12 -17.00 -1.49
CA VAL A 148 5.22 -17.32 -2.41
C VAL A 148 6.39 -17.88 -1.63
N ASP A 149 7.13 -18.79 -2.23
CA ASP A 149 8.37 -19.28 -1.60
C ASP A 149 9.37 -18.13 -1.46
N ALA A 150 10.17 -18.14 -0.40
CA ALA A 150 11.19 -17.12 -0.20
C ALA A 150 12.25 -17.20 -1.31
N GLY A 151 12.58 -16.07 -1.93
CA GLY A 151 13.47 -16.03 -3.08
C GLY A 151 13.48 -14.70 -3.80
N ALA A 152 14.21 -14.64 -4.91
CA ALA A 152 14.19 -13.49 -5.82
C ALA A 152 13.48 -13.89 -7.12
N TYR A 153 12.62 -13.01 -7.63
CA TYR A 153 11.78 -13.26 -8.79
C TYR A 153 11.85 -12.10 -9.76
N ASP A 154 11.87 -12.42 -11.05
CA ASP A 154 11.57 -11.43 -12.08
C ASP A 154 10.05 -11.34 -12.21
N ILE A 155 9.48 -10.20 -11.81
CA ILE A 155 8.03 -9.96 -11.82
C ILE A 155 7.67 -9.07 -13.00
N GLU A 156 6.58 -9.42 -13.68
CA GLU A 156 6.00 -8.63 -14.77
C GLU A 156 4.57 -8.21 -14.43
N ALA A 157 4.25 -6.96 -14.76
CA ALA A 157 2.87 -6.49 -14.85
C ALA A 157 2.49 -6.32 -16.32
N VAL A 158 1.38 -6.95 -16.71
CA VAL A 158 0.83 -6.90 -18.08
C VAL A 158 -0.61 -6.40 -18.03
N PRO A 159 -1.09 -5.57 -18.98
CA PRO A 159 -2.50 -5.24 -19.07
C PRO A 159 -3.33 -6.50 -19.27
N THR A 160 -4.41 -6.64 -18.50
CA THR A 160 -5.24 -7.85 -18.51
C THR A 160 -5.76 -8.17 -19.92
N GLY A 161 -5.62 -9.43 -20.32
CA GLY A 161 -6.02 -9.91 -21.64
C GLY A 161 -5.03 -9.59 -22.76
N THR A 162 -3.81 -9.17 -22.42
CA THR A 162 -2.70 -8.95 -23.35
C THR A 162 -1.46 -9.70 -22.88
N ASP A 163 -0.43 -9.75 -23.74
CA ASP A 163 0.91 -10.28 -23.43
C ASP A 163 1.98 -9.17 -23.42
N GLU A 164 1.58 -7.89 -23.44
CA GLU A 164 2.51 -6.76 -23.50
C GLU A 164 2.97 -6.37 -22.09
N VAL A 165 4.26 -6.55 -21.82
CA VAL A 165 4.85 -6.19 -20.54
C VAL A 165 4.94 -4.68 -20.42
N THR A 166 4.21 -4.13 -19.44
CA THR A 166 4.18 -2.69 -19.15
C THR A 166 5.17 -2.30 -18.07
N LEU A 167 5.42 -3.19 -17.11
CA LEU A 167 6.44 -3.01 -16.08
C LEU A 167 7.15 -4.33 -15.81
N SER A 168 8.48 -4.28 -15.70
CA SER A 168 9.32 -5.41 -15.28
C SER A 168 10.11 -5.03 -14.03
N LEU A 169 10.08 -5.92 -13.04
CA LEU A 169 10.79 -5.78 -11.77
C LEU A 169 11.73 -6.99 -11.62
N PRO A 170 12.97 -6.90 -12.16
CA PRO A 170 13.92 -7.99 -12.07
C PRO A 170 14.46 -8.13 -10.64
N ASP A 171 14.87 -9.36 -10.28
CA ASP A 171 15.51 -9.69 -9.00
C ASP A 171 14.73 -9.21 -7.76
N THR A 172 13.39 -9.20 -7.82
CA THR A 172 12.52 -8.73 -6.74
C THR A 172 12.60 -9.69 -5.54
N PRO A 173 13.10 -9.25 -4.37
CA PRO A 173 13.31 -10.13 -3.22
C PRO A 173 12.03 -10.29 -2.40
N PHE A 174 11.70 -11.54 -2.08
CA PHE A 174 10.67 -11.90 -1.10
C PHE A 174 11.32 -12.71 0.02
N GLU A 175 11.49 -12.07 1.16
CA GLU A 175 12.14 -12.66 2.32
C GLU A 175 11.19 -13.58 3.09
N GLY A 176 11.72 -14.69 3.62
CA GLY A 176 10.94 -15.63 4.41
C GLY A 176 10.39 -15.00 5.70
N GLY A 177 9.10 -15.21 5.95
CA GLY A 177 8.36 -14.63 7.07
C GLY A 177 7.86 -13.20 6.84
N ALA A 178 8.09 -12.60 5.66
CA ALA A 178 7.66 -11.24 5.34
C ALA A 178 6.25 -11.19 4.74
N ALA A 179 5.54 -10.10 5.03
CA ALA A 179 4.34 -9.70 4.30
C ALA A 179 4.70 -8.48 3.44
N VAL A 180 4.36 -8.47 2.16
CA VAL A 180 4.77 -7.40 1.24
C VAL A 180 3.61 -6.95 0.36
N SER A 181 3.39 -5.64 0.32
CA SER A 181 2.56 -4.96 -0.67
C SER A 181 3.43 -4.41 -1.79
N ALA A 182 3.24 -4.91 -3.01
CA ALA A 182 3.76 -4.29 -4.22
C ALA A 182 2.76 -3.23 -4.72
N ILE A 183 3.06 -1.96 -4.48
CA ILE A 183 2.16 -0.83 -4.75
C ILE A 183 2.58 -0.16 -6.06
N ALA A 184 1.80 -0.33 -7.13
CA ALA A 184 2.07 0.29 -8.42
C ALA A 184 1.54 1.73 -8.48
N VAL A 185 2.42 2.67 -8.74
CA VAL A 185 2.13 4.12 -8.82
C VAL A 185 2.60 4.69 -10.16
N GLY A 186 2.37 5.99 -10.37
CA GLY A 186 2.75 6.67 -11.60
C GLY A 186 1.69 6.53 -12.69
N ARG A 187 2.03 6.91 -13.91
CA ARG A 187 1.11 6.94 -15.05
C ARG A 187 1.71 6.31 -16.30
N VAL A 188 0.84 5.72 -17.11
CA VAL A 188 1.19 5.27 -18.47
C VAL A 188 1.46 6.49 -19.35
N ALA A 189 0.65 7.56 -19.23
CA ALA A 189 0.69 8.70 -20.13
C ALA A 189 2.01 9.50 -20.12
N ASP A 190 2.83 9.38 -19.07
CA ASP A 190 4.11 10.07 -18.93
C ASP A 190 5.30 9.15 -18.63
N ASP A 191 5.12 7.83 -18.84
CA ASP A 191 6.15 6.81 -18.63
C ASP A 191 6.73 6.78 -17.19
N SER A 192 5.93 7.15 -16.18
CA SER A 192 6.35 7.19 -14.77
C SER A 192 5.95 5.96 -13.95
N LEU A 193 5.37 4.92 -14.56
CA LEU A 193 4.99 3.71 -13.85
C LEU A 193 6.17 3.11 -13.09
N THR A 194 5.94 2.84 -11.80
CA THR A 194 6.90 2.18 -10.91
C THR A 194 6.16 1.42 -9.81
N VAL A 195 6.90 0.63 -9.04
CA VAL A 195 6.37 -0.14 -7.91
C VAL A 195 7.18 0.15 -6.66
N ILE A 196 6.48 0.40 -5.56
CA ILE A 196 7.04 0.50 -4.22
C ILE A 196 6.78 -0.83 -3.52
N LEU A 197 7.82 -1.44 -2.97
CA LEU A 197 7.68 -2.61 -2.11
C LEU A 197 7.61 -2.13 -0.66
N ALA A 198 6.47 -2.34 -0.02
CA ALA A 198 6.24 -1.98 1.37
C ALA A 198 6.05 -3.25 2.22
N GLU A 199 6.81 -3.37 3.31
CA GLU A 199 6.60 -4.45 4.28
C GLU A 199 5.35 -4.16 5.12
N ASP A 200 4.47 -5.15 5.24
CA ASP A 200 3.17 -5.00 5.87
C ASP A 200 3.20 -5.48 7.32
N ALA A 201 2.43 -4.80 8.17
CA ALA A 201 2.27 -5.21 9.55
C ALA A 201 1.57 -6.57 9.59
N ARG A 202 2.19 -7.53 10.26
CA ARG A 202 1.64 -8.86 10.53
C ARG A 202 1.02 -8.91 11.93
N ALA A 203 0.01 -9.75 12.10
CA ALA A 203 -0.47 -10.08 13.43
C ALA A 203 0.71 -10.58 14.28
N ALA A 204 0.83 -10.08 15.51
CA ALA A 204 1.82 -10.60 16.44
C ALA A 204 1.54 -12.10 16.65
N VAL A 205 2.46 -12.97 16.23
CA VAL A 205 2.40 -14.37 16.62
C VAL A 205 2.53 -14.39 18.14
N PRO A 206 1.52 -14.83 18.90
CA PRO A 206 1.67 -14.95 20.33
C PRO A 206 2.87 -15.84 20.57
N ALA A 207 3.83 -15.39 21.40
CA ALA A 207 4.94 -16.22 21.80
C ALA A 207 4.36 -17.55 22.30
N GLU A 208 4.75 -18.66 21.69
CA GLU A 208 4.36 -19.96 22.23
C GLU A 208 4.95 -20.03 23.65
N ASP A 209 4.08 -20.06 24.66
CA ASP A 209 4.48 -20.37 26.03
C ASP A 209 5.06 -21.79 26.00
N ASP A 210 6.39 -21.88 26.08
CA ASP A 210 7.19 -23.13 26.20
C ASP A 210 6.94 -23.81 27.57
#